data_AF-A0AB39M9D4-F1
#
_entry.id   AF-A0AB39M9D4-F1
#
_cell.length_a   1.000
_cell.length_b   1.000
_cell.length_c   1.000
_cell.angle_alpha   90.00
_cell.angle_beta   90.00
_cell.angle_gamma   90.00
#
_symmetry.space_group_name_H-M   'P 1'
#
loop_
_entity.id
_entity.type
_entity.pdbx_description
1 polymer ?
#
loop_
_entity_poly.entity_id
_entity_poly.type
_entity_poly.pdbx_seq_one_letter_code
_entity_poly.pdbx_strand_id
1 'polypeptide(L)'
;MRGARERARQAMRAEVAVTVQDLVLEHGYEETTIDDICAAAEISRSTFFRCFHSKDEALFGPTADAPEYLRDTLAGRPADEAPWVAMRRALDPMIDRYEGHDERTRRLTRLMVNTPALAARHREKNSRWHELLRPEIARRLGADPADATDPRADAVIAAALGCVEAALAAWTVDGQPRVLSEILDRAMGVAFTPERAE
;
A
#
# COMPACT_ATOMS: atom_id res chain seq x y z
N MET A 1 12.25 -20.29 22.73
CA MET A 1 12.12 -18.99 23.45
C MET A 1 12.07 -17.74 22.56
N ARG A 2 12.54 -17.74 21.28
CA ARG A 2 12.49 -16.54 20.41
C ARG A 2 11.08 -16.11 20.00
N GLY A 3 10.18 -17.06 19.74
CA GLY A 3 8.81 -16.75 19.30
C GLY A 3 7.91 -16.02 20.32
N ALA A 4 8.16 -16.13 21.63
CA ALA A 4 7.33 -15.46 22.64
C ALA A 4 7.63 -13.95 22.73
N ARG A 5 8.91 -13.57 22.64
CA ARG A 5 9.32 -12.15 22.62
C ARG A 5 8.91 -11.46 21.33
N GLU A 6 8.98 -12.16 20.21
CA GLU A 6 8.58 -11.65 18.90
C GLU A 6 7.07 -11.43 18.81
N ARG A 7 6.27 -12.39 19.31
CA ARG A 7 4.81 -12.22 19.44
C ARG A 7 4.44 -11.07 20.37
N ALA A 8 5.10 -10.95 21.53
CA ALA A 8 4.86 -9.83 22.45
C ALA A 8 5.19 -8.48 21.79
N ARG A 9 6.25 -8.42 20.97
CA ARG A 9 6.62 -7.23 20.21
C ARG A 9 5.59 -6.88 19.13
N GLN A 10 5.08 -7.88 18.39
CA GLN A 10 4.02 -7.66 17.41
C GLN A 10 2.71 -7.22 18.05
N ALA A 11 2.33 -7.80 19.19
CA ALA A 11 1.12 -7.40 19.92
C ALA A 11 1.20 -5.94 20.38
N MET A 12 2.31 -5.54 21.00
CA MET A 12 2.57 -4.14 21.38
C MET A 12 2.54 -3.21 20.17
N ARG A 13 3.15 -3.62 19.05
CA ARG A 13 3.13 -2.82 17.82
C ARG A 13 1.70 -2.66 17.27
N ALA A 14 0.87 -3.71 17.33
CA ALA A 14 -0.52 -3.63 16.89
C ALA A 14 -1.36 -2.71 17.78
N GLU A 15 -1.17 -2.78 19.10
CA GLU A 15 -1.87 -1.94 20.08
C GLU A 15 -1.56 -0.45 19.86
N VAL A 16 -0.28 -0.09 19.75
CA VAL A 16 0.13 1.30 19.49
C VAL A 16 -0.41 1.79 18.14
N ALA A 17 -0.45 0.94 17.11
CA ALA A 17 -1.01 1.32 15.82
C ALA A 17 -2.52 1.67 15.90
N VAL A 18 -3.28 0.93 16.71
CA VAL A 18 -4.69 1.24 16.96
C VAL A 18 -4.83 2.60 17.65
N THR A 19 -4.03 2.88 18.67
CA THR A 19 -4.02 4.19 19.36
C THR A 19 -3.70 5.34 18.40
N VAL A 20 -2.71 5.15 17.52
CA VAL A 20 -2.36 6.16 16.49
C VAL A 20 -3.52 6.40 15.55
N GLN A 21 -4.18 5.34 15.08
CA GLN A 21 -5.34 5.45 14.21
C GLN A 21 -6.49 6.19 14.89
N ASP A 22 -6.77 5.89 16.15
CA ASP A 22 -7.85 6.54 16.91
C ASP A 22 -7.60 8.04 17.05
N LEU A 23 -6.40 8.44 17.51
CA LEU A 23 -6.03 9.85 17.66
C LEU A 23 -6.06 10.60 16.33
N VAL A 24 -5.57 9.99 15.26
CA VAL A 24 -5.56 10.61 13.93
C VAL A 24 -6.98 10.73 13.36
N LEU A 25 -7.87 9.78 13.63
CA LEU A 25 -9.27 9.85 13.22
C LEU A 25 -10.06 10.90 14.02
N GLU A 26 -9.67 11.17 15.26
CA GLU A 26 -10.30 12.15 16.15
C GLU A 26 -9.80 13.58 15.88
N HIS A 27 -8.49 13.78 15.87
CA HIS A 27 -7.85 15.11 15.84
C HIS A 27 -7.32 15.50 14.45
N GLY A 28 -7.21 14.53 13.53
CA GLY A 28 -6.56 14.72 12.24
C GLY A 28 -5.06 14.40 12.28
N TYR A 29 -4.51 14.10 11.09
CA TYR A 29 -3.11 13.66 10.98
C TYR A 29 -2.13 14.74 11.43
N GLU A 30 -2.27 15.98 10.99
CA GLU A 30 -1.27 17.03 11.29
C GLU A 30 -1.27 17.43 12.76
N GLU A 31 -2.45 17.53 13.38
CA GLU A 31 -2.62 17.92 14.79
C GLU A 31 -2.18 16.83 15.78
N THR A 32 -2.10 15.56 15.36
CA THR A 32 -1.65 14.46 16.22
C THR A 32 -0.13 14.39 16.28
N THR A 33 0.50 14.65 17.42
CA THR A 33 1.96 14.55 17.57
C THR A 33 2.42 13.17 18.07
N ILE A 34 3.71 12.85 17.90
CA ILE A 34 4.30 11.63 18.48
C ILE A 34 4.22 11.66 20.01
N ASP A 35 4.28 12.85 20.63
CA ASP A 35 4.20 12.98 22.08
C ASP A 35 2.76 12.69 22.58
N ASP A 36 1.73 13.12 21.85
CA ASP A 36 0.33 12.78 22.14
C ASP A 36 0.10 11.26 22.04
N ILE A 37 0.65 10.63 21.00
CA ILE A 37 0.60 9.17 20.81
C ILE A 37 1.29 8.46 21.98
N CYS A 38 2.49 8.93 22.38
CA CYS A 38 3.23 8.34 23.48
C CYS A 38 2.47 8.46 24.81
N ALA A 39 1.84 9.61 25.05
CA ALA A 39 1.00 9.83 26.22
C ALA A 39 -0.23 8.91 26.22
N ALA A 40 -0.93 8.79 25.10
CA ALA A 40 -2.14 7.97 24.96
C ALA A 40 -1.85 6.46 25.02
N ALA A 41 -0.72 6.01 24.49
CA ALA A 41 -0.30 4.61 24.51
C ALA A 41 0.52 4.23 25.75
N GLU A 42 0.73 5.16 26.69
CA GLU A 42 1.54 4.97 27.91
C GLU A 42 2.97 4.44 27.63
N ILE A 43 3.59 4.93 26.56
CA ILE A 43 4.95 4.53 26.16
C ILE A 43 5.90 5.72 26.13
N SER A 44 7.20 5.44 26.26
CA SER A 44 8.24 6.44 26.01
C SER A 44 8.45 6.66 24.51
N ARG A 45 8.93 7.85 24.13
CA ARG A 45 9.34 8.17 22.75
C ARG A 45 10.40 7.21 22.20
N SER A 46 11.32 6.75 23.06
CA SER A 46 12.30 5.70 22.70
C SER A 46 11.62 4.36 22.38
N THR A 47 10.55 4.01 23.09
CA THR A 47 9.75 2.81 22.81
C THR A 47 8.97 2.98 21.50
N PHE A 48 8.39 4.14 21.24
CA PHE A 48 7.74 4.45 19.96
C PHE A 48 8.72 4.25 18.80
N PHE A 49 9.91 4.86 18.85
CA PHE A 49 10.89 4.75 17.76
C PHE A 49 11.54 3.37 17.62
N ARG A 50 11.53 2.56 18.69
CA ARG A 50 11.91 1.13 18.61
C ARG A 50 10.85 0.29 17.90
N CYS A 51 9.60 0.74 17.96
CA CYS A 51 8.47 0.09 17.30
C CYS A 51 8.31 0.60 15.87
N PHE A 52 8.41 1.89 15.58
CA PHE A 52 8.11 2.52 14.29
C PHE A 52 9.14 3.60 13.93
N HIS A 53 9.45 3.77 12.65
CA HIS A 53 10.34 4.83 12.18
C HIS A 53 9.63 6.19 12.08
N SER A 54 8.30 6.21 11.92
CA SER A 54 7.53 7.44 11.75
C SER A 54 6.06 7.31 12.17
N LYS A 55 5.37 8.46 12.31
CA LYS A 55 3.93 8.53 12.58
C LYS A 55 3.10 7.89 11.47
N ASP A 56 3.47 8.07 10.21
CA ASP A 56 2.79 7.45 9.07
C ASP A 56 2.97 5.92 9.05
N GLU A 57 4.15 5.40 9.43
CA GLU A 57 4.33 3.96 9.57
C GLU A 57 3.45 3.38 10.69
N ALA A 58 3.29 4.11 11.79
CA ALA A 58 2.42 3.69 12.88
C ALA A 58 0.93 3.76 12.52
N LEU A 59 0.52 4.76 11.74
CA LEU A 59 -0.86 4.95 11.28
C LEU A 59 -1.31 3.83 10.34
N PHE A 60 -0.46 3.46 9.38
CA PHE A 60 -0.80 2.50 8.34
C PHE A 60 -0.31 1.06 8.64
N GLY A 61 0.49 0.88 9.69
CA GLY A 61 0.77 -0.43 10.27
C GLY A 61 1.28 -1.48 9.26
N PRO A 62 0.82 -2.74 9.30
CA PRO A 62 1.31 -3.86 8.48
C PRO A 62 1.10 -3.72 6.95
N THR A 63 0.54 -2.60 6.46
CA THR A 63 0.66 -2.27 5.03
C THR A 63 2.12 -2.02 4.61
N ALA A 64 3.05 -1.94 5.56
CA ALA A 64 4.48 -2.00 5.32
C ALA A 64 4.98 -3.29 4.65
N ASP A 65 4.20 -4.39 4.72
CA ASP A 65 4.46 -5.68 4.04
C ASP A 65 3.66 -5.80 2.72
N ALA A 66 2.92 -4.77 2.32
CA ALA A 66 2.17 -4.77 1.06
C ALA A 66 3.07 -5.00 -0.18
N PRO A 67 4.31 -4.47 -0.25
CA PRO A 67 5.25 -4.78 -1.33
C PRO A 67 5.63 -6.26 -1.41
N GLU A 68 5.97 -6.89 -0.28
CA GLU A 68 6.27 -8.33 -0.20
C GLU A 68 5.06 -9.17 -0.56
N TYR A 69 3.89 -8.80 -0.06
CA TYR A 69 2.65 -9.51 -0.33
C TYR A 69 2.26 -9.45 -1.81
N LEU A 70 2.39 -8.28 -2.45
CA LEU A 70 2.14 -8.16 -3.88
C LEU A 70 3.19 -8.92 -4.70
N ARG A 71 4.46 -8.87 -4.31
CA ARG A 71 5.52 -9.69 -4.93
C ARG A 71 5.15 -11.17 -4.89
N ASP A 72 4.75 -11.68 -3.74
CA ASP A 72 4.42 -13.10 -3.58
C ASP A 72 3.18 -13.49 -4.37
N THR A 73 2.16 -12.62 -4.39
CA THR A 73 0.94 -12.83 -5.18
C THR A 73 1.24 -12.78 -6.68
N LEU A 74 2.09 -11.87 -7.11
CA LEU A 74 2.54 -11.73 -8.51
C LEU A 74 3.37 -12.94 -8.95
N ALA A 75 4.28 -13.42 -8.10
CA ALA A 75 5.08 -14.62 -8.36
C ALA A 75 4.21 -15.89 -8.47
N GLY A 76 3.08 -15.93 -7.77
CA GLY A 76 2.09 -17.02 -7.86
C GLY A 76 1.20 -16.99 -9.11
N ARG A 77 1.23 -15.93 -9.93
CA ARG A 77 0.45 -15.83 -11.16
C ARG A 77 1.03 -16.71 -12.28
N PRO A 78 0.20 -17.29 -13.18
CA PRO A 78 0.69 -18.03 -14.34
C PRO A 78 1.73 -17.23 -15.15
N ALA A 79 2.81 -17.90 -15.58
CA ALA A 79 3.97 -17.23 -16.17
C ALA A 79 3.73 -16.67 -17.58
N ASP A 80 2.69 -17.16 -18.26
CA ASP A 80 2.25 -16.78 -19.60
C ASP A 80 1.28 -15.59 -19.61
N GLU A 81 0.82 -15.13 -18.44
CA GLU A 81 0.03 -13.91 -18.34
C GLU A 81 0.86 -12.68 -18.71
N ALA A 82 0.27 -11.84 -19.58
CA ALA A 82 0.80 -10.53 -19.88
C ALA A 82 1.07 -9.75 -18.57
N PRO A 83 2.22 -9.04 -18.43
CA PRO A 83 2.63 -8.40 -17.19
C PRO A 83 1.54 -7.50 -16.57
N TRP A 84 0.80 -6.77 -17.41
CA TRP A 84 -0.29 -5.89 -16.96
C TRP A 84 -1.46 -6.67 -16.35
N VAL A 85 -1.83 -7.80 -16.97
CA VAL A 85 -2.90 -8.68 -16.48
C VAL A 85 -2.47 -9.34 -15.17
N ALA A 86 -1.24 -9.87 -15.13
CA ALA A 86 -0.68 -10.47 -13.92
C ALA A 86 -0.65 -9.46 -12.76
N MET A 87 -0.23 -8.22 -13.02
CA MET A 87 -0.22 -7.13 -12.03
C MET A 87 -1.64 -6.82 -11.52
N ARG A 88 -2.63 -6.66 -12.43
CA ARG A 88 -4.02 -6.41 -12.03
C ARG A 88 -4.54 -7.52 -11.13
N ARG A 89 -4.33 -8.79 -11.50
CA ARG A 89 -4.79 -9.95 -10.72
C ARG A 89 -4.04 -10.11 -9.40
N ALA A 90 -2.76 -9.74 -9.36
CA ALA A 90 -1.99 -9.77 -8.12
C ALA A 90 -2.48 -8.74 -7.09
N LEU A 91 -3.20 -7.70 -7.52
CA LEU A 91 -3.82 -6.73 -6.63
C LEU A 91 -5.15 -7.21 -6.02
N ASP A 92 -5.81 -8.24 -6.59
CA ASP A 92 -7.15 -8.70 -6.13
C ASP A 92 -7.22 -8.90 -4.60
N PRO A 93 -6.28 -9.63 -3.95
CA PRO A 93 -6.40 -9.86 -2.51
C PRO A 93 -6.20 -8.59 -1.66
N MET A 94 -5.47 -7.60 -2.18
CA MET A 94 -5.31 -6.31 -1.53
C MET A 94 -6.61 -5.50 -1.63
N ILE A 95 -7.27 -5.55 -2.78
CA ILE A 95 -8.56 -4.90 -3.01
C ILE A 95 -9.67 -5.53 -2.16
N ASP A 96 -9.72 -6.87 -2.10
CA ASP A 96 -10.65 -7.60 -1.23
C ASP A 96 -10.50 -7.19 0.22
N ARG A 97 -9.26 -6.92 0.67
CA ARG A 97 -9.01 -6.43 2.03
C ARG A 97 -9.64 -5.04 2.24
N TYR A 98 -9.50 -4.11 1.31
CA TYR A 98 -10.15 -2.80 1.42
C TYR A 98 -11.67 -2.89 1.42
N GLU A 99 -12.24 -3.78 0.61
CA GLU A 99 -13.71 -3.96 0.49
C GLU A 99 -14.32 -4.73 1.67
N GLY A 100 -13.57 -5.68 2.25
CA GLY A 100 -14.01 -6.49 3.39
C GLY A 100 -13.93 -5.78 4.74
N HIS A 101 -13.38 -4.57 4.80
CA HIS A 101 -13.25 -3.81 6.04
C HIS A 101 -14.35 -2.75 6.24
N ASP A 102 -14.56 -2.38 7.50
CA ASP A 102 -15.57 -1.44 7.97
C ASP A 102 -15.26 0.04 7.63
N GLU A 103 -16.16 0.93 8.04
CA GLU A 103 -16.07 2.37 7.85
C GLU A 103 -14.76 2.98 8.39
N ARG A 104 -14.12 2.35 9.39
CA ARG A 104 -12.83 2.78 9.95
C ARG A 104 -11.73 2.69 8.89
N THR A 105 -11.63 1.59 8.17
CA THR A 105 -10.63 1.42 7.10
C THR A 105 -10.86 2.42 5.96
N ARG A 106 -12.12 2.70 5.60
CA ARG A 106 -12.45 3.74 4.61
C ARG A 106 -11.98 5.12 5.06
N ARG A 107 -12.22 5.49 6.31
CA ARG A 107 -11.77 6.78 6.87
C ARG A 107 -10.24 6.89 6.92
N LEU A 108 -9.54 5.83 7.32
CA LEU A 108 -8.07 5.79 7.31
C LEU A 108 -7.50 5.90 5.89
N THR A 109 -8.10 5.19 4.93
CA THR A 109 -7.73 5.27 3.51
C THR A 109 -7.96 6.68 2.97
N ARG A 110 -9.07 7.32 3.35
CA ARG A 110 -9.38 8.71 2.98
C ARG A 110 -8.32 9.67 3.49
N LEU A 111 -7.86 9.51 4.73
CA LEU A 111 -6.76 10.32 5.27
C LEU A 111 -5.46 10.11 4.49
N MET A 112 -5.12 8.86 4.17
CA MET A 112 -3.91 8.53 3.39
C MET A 112 -3.86 9.26 2.04
N VAL A 113 -4.96 9.22 1.29
CA VAL A 113 -5.00 9.73 -0.10
C VAL A 113 -5.29 11.22 -0.19
N ASN A 114 -5.94 11.83 0.82
CA ASN A 114 -6.32 13.24 0.79
C ASN A 114 -5.42 14.16 1.63
N THR A 115 -4.50 13.63 2.43
CA THR A 115 -3.49 14.43 3.14
C THR A 115 -2.22 14.56 2.29
N PRO A 116 -1.85 15.78 1.82
CA PRO A 116 -0.71 15.95 0.90
C PRO A 116 0.62 15.40 1.42
N ALA A 117 0.91 15.59 2.71
CA ALA A 117 2.13 15.09 3.34
C ALA A 117 2.18 13.55 3.38
N LEU A 118 1.02 12.89 3.50
CA LEU A 118 0.92 11.43 3.45
C LEU A 118 1.00 10.91 2.02
N ALA A 119 0.34 11.58 1.07
CA ALA A 119 0.43 11.23 -0.34
C ALA A 119 1.88 11.38 -0.89
N ALA A 120 2.59 12.45 -0.52
CA ALA A 120 3.99 12.64 -0.90
C ALA A 120 4.90 11.52 -0.36
N ARG A 121 4.75 11.17 0.93
CA ARG A 121 5.48 10.05 1.55
C ARG A 121 5.11 8.69 0.95
N HIS A 122 3.85 8.49 0.57
CA HIS A 122 3.41 7.27 -0.11
C HIS A 122 4.13 7.12 -1.46
N ARG A 123 4.28 8.21 -2.22
CA ARG A 123 5.05 8.22 -3.48
C ARG A 123 6.55 8.07 -3.27
N GLU A 124 7.13 8.67 -2.23
CA GLU A 124 8.56 8.44 -1.88
C GLU A 124 8.83 6.98 -1.49
N LYS A 125 7.83 6.27 -0.94
CA LYS A 125 7.92 4.84 -0.63
C LYS A 125 7.84 3.92 -1.85
N ASN A 126 7.73 4.45 -3.08
CA ASN A 126 7.68 3.65 -4.30
C ASN A 126 8.96 2.85 -4.58
N SER A 127 10.13 3.28 -4.09
CA SER A 127 11.39 2.58 -4.38
C SER A 127 11.40 1.11 -3.97
N ARG A 128 10.77 0.74 -2.84
CA ARG A 128 10.68 -0.66 -2.38
C ARG A 128 9.74 -1.50 -3.25
N TRP A 129 8.66 -0.90 -3.77
CA TRP A 129 7.79 -1.56 -4.73
C TRP A 129 8.54 -1.89 -6.02
N HIS A 130 9.31 -0.92 -6.54
CA HIS A 130 10.16 -1.13 -7.71
C HIS A 130 11.20 -2.21 -7.46
N GLU A 131 11.94 -2.15 -6.35
CA GLU A 131 12.94 -3.15 -5.97
C GLU A 131 12.39 -4.58 -5.96
N LEU A 132 11.20 -4.77 -5.38
CA LEU A 132 10.62 -6.11 -5.19
C LEU A 132 9.87 -6.65 -6.42
N LEU A 133 9.22 -5.79 -7.21
CA LEU A 133 8.39 -6.21 -8.34
C LEU A 133 9.16 -6.27 -9.66
N ARG A 134 10.21 -5.44 -9.82
CA ARG A 134 10.95 -5.31 -11.07
C ARG A 134 11.48 -6.65 -11.60
N PRO A 135 12.07 -7.56 -10.79
CA PRO A 135 12.59 -8.81 -11.32
C PRO A 135 11.53 -9.68 -11.98
N GLU A 136 10.35 -9.78 -11.38
CA GLU A 136 9.26 -10.61 -11.90
C GLU A 136 8.59 -9.98 -13.13
N ILE A 137 8.42 -8.66 -13.14
CA ILE A 137 7.87 -7.96 -14.31
C ILE A 137 8.84 -8.01 -15.49
N ALA A 138 10.14 -7.78 -15.27
CA ALA A 138 11.17 -7.90 -16.32
C ALA A 138 11.20 -9.31 -16.93
N ARG A 139 11.14 -10.34 -16.07
CA ARG A 139 11.06 -11.75 -16.52
C ARG A 139 9.86 -12.00 -17.44
N ARG A 140 8.67 -11.49 -17.08
CA ARG A 140 7.44 -11.62 -17.90
C ARG A 140 7.51 -10.85 -19.22
N LEU A 141 8.29 -9.77 -19.27
CA LEU A 141 8.56 -9.00 -20.48
C LEU A 141 9.63 -9.63 -21.38
N GLY A 142 10.26 -10.74 -20.95
CA GLY A 142 11.42 -11.32 -21.64
C GLY A 142 12.66 -10.42 -21.60
N ALA A 143 12.73 -9.49 -20.65
CA ALA A 143 13.86 -8.60 -20.43
C ALA A 143 14.79 -9.16 -19.34
N ASP A 144 16.05 -8.72 -19.33
CA ASP A 144 17.00 -9.03 -18.26
C ASP A 144 16.67 -8.21 -17.00
N PRO A 145 16.34 -8.84 -15.85
CA PRO A 145 16.14 -8.14 -14.59
C PRO A 145 17.32 -7.27 -14.13
N ALA A 146 18.55 -7.58 -14.57
CA ALA A 146 19.75 -6.83 -14.24
C ALA A 146 19.98 -5.62 -15.16
N ASP A 147 19.29 -5.54 -16.31
CA ASP A 147 19.38 -4.39 -17.21
C ASP A 147 18.59 -3.22 -16.62
N ALA A 148 19.29 -2.32 -15.94
CA ALA A 148 18.72 -1.10 -15.36
C ALA A 148 18.36 -0.04 -16.41
N THR A 149 18.72 -0.24 -17.69
CA THR A 149 18.46 0.72 -18.77
C THR A 149 17.12 0.49 -19.46
N ASP A 150 16.56 -0.72 -19.35
CA ASP A 150 15.21 -1.03 -19.85
C ASP A 150 14.13 -0.44 -18.92
N PRO A 151 13.34 0.56 -19.38
CA PRO A 151 12.35 1.23 -18.55
C PRO A 151 11.03 0.46 -18.46
N ARG A 152 10.82 -0.60 -19.26
CA ARG A 152 9.49 -1.22 -19.44
C ARG A 152 8.93 -1.80 -18.15
N ALA A 153 9.78 -2.45 -17.34
CA ALA A 153 9.34 -3.02 -16.07
C ALA A 153 8.93 -1.93 -15.08
N ASP A 154 9.73 -0.88 -14.96
CA ASP A 154 9.45 0.25 -14.08
C ASP A 154 8.22 1.05 -14.53
N ALA A 155 8.00 1.19 -15.85
CA ALA A 155 6.80 1.81 -16.39
C ALA A 155 5.53 1.04 -16.03
N VAL A 156 5.53 -0.30 -16.15
CA VAL A 156 4.41 -1.16 -15.75
C VAL A 156 4.10 -1.00 -14.26
N ILE A 157 5.13 -1.01 -13.41
CA ILE A 157 4.98 -0.88 -11.95
C ILE A 157 4.41 0.51 -11.60
N ALA A 158 5.02 1.58 -12.11
CA ALA A 158 4.58 2.94 -11.84
C ALA A 158 3.14 3.19 -12.30
N ALA A 159 2.78 2.71 -13.50
CA ALA A 159 1.42 2.84 -14.02
C ALA A 159 0.39 2.09 -13.16
N ALA A 160 0.70 0.86 -12.73
CA ALA A 160 -0.20 0.08 -11.89
C ALA A 160 -0.38 0.72 -10.50
N LEU A 161 0.70 1.16 -9.86
CA LEU A 161 0.62 1.87 -8.58
C LEU A 161 -0.16 3.19 -8.70
N GLY A 162 0.02 3.93 -9.79
CA GLY A 162 -0.77 5.13 -10.07
C GLY A 162 -2.27 4.83 -10.24
N CYS A 163 -2.61 3.71 -10.88
CA CYS A 163 -4.00 3.26 -10.99
C CYS A 163 -4.61 2.91 -9.62
N VAL A 164 -3.85 2.26 -8.74
CA VAL A 164 -4.28 1.97 -7.36
C VAL A 164 -4.48 3.26 -6.57
N GLU A 165 -3.55 4.21 -6.63
CA GLU A 165 -3.68 5.51 -5.96
C GLU A 165 -4.94 6.26 -6.43
N ALA A 166 -5.15 6.34 -7.74
CA ALA A 166 -6.33 6.96 -8.32
C ALA A 166 -7.63 6.23 -7.91
N ALA A 167 -7.62 4.90 -7.87
CA ALA A 167 -8.77 4.11 -7.48
C ALA A 167 -9.13 4.31 -5.99
N LEU A 168 -8.14 4.32 -5.09
CA LEU A 168 -8.35 4.59 -3.66
C LEU A 168 -8.86 6.02 -3.43
N ALA A 169 -8.29 7.02 -4.12
CA ALA A 169 -8.77 8.40 -4.05
C ALA A 169 -10.25 8.48 -4.46
N ALA A 170 -10.60 7.94 -5.62
CA ALA A 170 -11.98 7.92 -6.11
C ALA A 170 -12.92 7.08 -5.22
N TRP A 171 -12.44 5.99 -4.62
CA TRP A 171 -13.23 5.15 -3.71
C TRP A 171 -13.61 5.90 -2.44
N THR A 172 -12.72 6.74 -1.91
CA THR A 172 -12.93 7.45 -0.64
C THR A 172 -13.86 8.67 -0.71
N VAL A 173 -14.24 9.15 -1.90
CA VAL A 173 -15.16 10.29 -2.08
C VAL A 173 -16.55 9.98 -1.48
N ASP A 174 -17.20 10.92 -0.79
CA ASP A 174 -18.55 10.68 -0.27
C ASP A 174 -19.59 10.56 -1.40
N GLY A 175 -20.67 9.79 -1.18
CA GLY A 175 -21.88 9.90 -2.00
C GLY A 175 -22.50 8.64 -2.57
N GLN A 176 -21.85 7.46 -2.58
CA GLN A 176 -22.45 6.14 -2.85
C GLN A 176 -21.46 5.01 -2.48
N PRO A 177 -21.93 3.81 -2.10
CA PRO A 177 -21.06 2.63 -2.02
C PRO A 177 -20.54 2.30 -3.43
N ARG A 178 -19.22 2.39 -3.60
CA ARG A 178 -18.54 1.98 -4.83
C ARG A 178 -17.69 0.75 -4.54
N VAL A 179 -17.66 -0.16 -5.51
CA VAL A 179 -16.77 -1.32 -5.50
C VAL A 179 -15.39 -0.84 -5.95
N LEU A 180 -14.38 -1.01 -5.10
CA LEU A 180 -13.01 -0.56 -5.37
C LEU A 180 -12.41 -1.33 -6.56
N SER A 181 -12.71 -2.63 -6.69
CA SER A 181 -12.27 -3.44 -7.82
C SER A 181 -12.76 -2.89 -9.17
N GLU A 182 -14.03 -2.46 -9.26
CA GLU A 182 -14.58 -1.83 -10.46
C GLU A 182 -13.96 -0.46 -10.79
N ILE A 183 -13.56 0.30 -9.75
CA ILE A 183 -12.83 1.56 -9.96
C ILE A 183 -11.42 1.26 -10.48
N LEU A 184 -10.73 0.27 -9.89
CA LEU A 184 -9.40 -0.14 -10.32
C LEU A 184 -9.41 -0.67 -11.75
N ASP A 185 -10.40 -1.48 -12.13
CA ASP A 185 -10.58 -1.98 -13.50
C ASP A 185 -10.72 -0.82 -14.50
N ARG A 186 -11.52 0.20 -14.15
CA ARG A 186 -11.65 1.41 -14.98
C ARG A 186 -10.33 2.17 -15.11
N ALA A 187 -9.59 2.34 -14.03
CA ALA A 187 -8.29 3.03 -14.05
C ALA A 187 -7.27 2.26 -14.91
N MET A 188 -7.12 0.95 -14.67
CA MET A 188 -6.16 0.12 -15.39
C MET A 188 -6.55 -0.14 -16.85
N GLY A 189 -7.83 -0.03 -17.20
CA GLY A 189 -8.33 -0.12 -18.58
C GLY A 189 -7.95 1.08 -19.46
N VAL A 190 -7.75 2.27 -18.87
CA VAL A 190 -7.29 3.47 -19.61
C VAL A 190 -5.79 3.40 -19.88
N ALA A 191 -5.01 2.94 -18.90
CA ALA A 191 -3.54 2.90 -18.98
C ALA A 191 -3.02 1.86 -20.00
N PHE A 192 -3.85 0.88 -20.38
CA PHE A 192 -3.52 -0.12 -21.39
C PHE A 192 -4.62 -0.15 -22.44
N THR A 193 -4.57 0.81 -23.37
CA THR A 193 -5.31 0.63 -24.62
C THR A 193 -4.51 -0.37 -25.44
N PRO A 194 -5.02 -1.56 -25.79
CA PRO A 194 -4.33 -2.41 -26.75
C PRO A 194 -4.12 -1.56 -28.00
N GLU A 195 -2.88 -1.46 -28.49
CA GLU A 195 -2.64 -0.97 -29.83
C GLU A 195 -3.62 -1.72 -30.73
N ARG A 196 -4.55 -0.97 -31.35
CA ARG A 196 -5.36 -1.53 -32.42
C ARG A 196 -4.35 -1.94 -33.46
N ALA A 197 -4.18 -3.25 -33.66
CA ALA A 197 -3.47 -3.77 -34.81
C ALA A 197 -4.14 -3.18 -36.06
N GLU A 198 -3.42 -2.30 -36.74
CA GLU A 198 -3.68 -1.97 -38.15
C GLU A 198 -3.09 -3.06 -39.05
#